data_AF-A0A7Y4CUZ6-F1
#
_entry.id   AF-A0A7Y4CUZ6-F1
#
_cell.length_a   1.000
_cell.length_b   1.000
_cell.length_c   1.000
_cell.angle_alpha   90.00
_cell.angle_beta   90.00
_cell.angle_gamma   90.00
#
_symmetry.space_group_name_H-M   'P 1'
#
loop_
_entity.id
_entity.type
_entity.pdbx_description
1 polymer ?
#
loop_
_entity_poly.entity_id
_entity_poly.type
_entity_poly.pdbx_seq_one_letter_code
_entity_poly.pdbx_strand_id
1 'polypeptide(L)'
;MNWRFIRIAIIFGVGLLSATNYTPEATSLTQSELVKSLFFAVPAALVGFLLVIGFQTVNPFSDKVWIEPSWDINPFTLSQPLVFCHFLVWFVIVQVLVHLILSIIQGDLYGLSAVGMAVGLSGLLAVRLARILFRHKFRDKSI
;
A
#
# COMPACT_ATOMS: atom_id res chain seq x y z
N MET A 1 19.65 -9.76 -11.42
CA MET A 1 18.47 -9.12 -12.02
C MET A 1 18.17 -7.84 -11.26
N ASN A 2 17.96 -6.70 -11.93
CA ASN A 2 17.76 -5.42 -11.24
C ASN A 2 16.27 -5.23 -10.89
N TRP A 3 15.90 -5.68 -9.69
CA TRP A 3 14.52 -5.65 -9.22
C TRP A 3 13.93 -4.26 -9.09
N ARG A 4 14.75 -3.25 -8.85
CA ARG A 4 14.30 -1.86 -8.82
C ARG A 4 13.69 -1.45 -10.14
N PHE A 5 14.37 -1.69 -11.26
CA PHE A 5 13.82 -1.38 -12.59
C PHE A 5 12.56 -2.19 -12.89
N ILE A 6 12.54 -3.47 -12.54
CA ILE A 6 11.35 -4.32 -12.76
C ILE A 6 10.16 -3.80 -11.98
N ARG A 7 10.34 -3.45 -10.71
CA ARG A 7 9.26 -2.89 -9.88
C ARG A 7 8.78 -1.56 -10.41
N ILE A 8 9.69 -0.67 -10.83
CA ILE A 8 9.32 0.61 -11.46
C ILE A 8 8.51 0.34 -12.73
N ALA A 9 8.94 -0.59 -13.58
CA ALA A 9 8.22 -0.95 -14.80
C ALA A 9 6.81 -1.49 -14.51
N ILE A 10 6.66 -2.37 -13.50
CA ILE A 10 5.35 -2.89 -13.09
C ILE A 10 4.46 -1.76 -12.57
N ILE A 11 4.96 -0.95 -11.64
CA ILE A 11 4.20 0.17 -11.05
C ILE A 11 3.81 1.21 -12.11
N PHE A 12 4.71 1.49 -13.05
CA PHE A 12 4.41 2.34 -14.20
C PHE A 12 3.32 1.72 -15.09
N GLY A 13 3.42 0.42 -15.38
CA GLY A 13 2.39 -0.31 -16.12
C GLY A 13 1.03 -0.28 -15.43
N VAL A 14 0.99 -0.36 -14.10
CA VAL A 14 -0.25 -0.18 -13.31
C VAL A 14 -0.82 1.21 -13.52
N GLY A 15 0.03 2.25 -13.47
CA GLY A 15 -0.40 3.62 -13.73
C GLY A 15 -0.99 3.81 -15.13
N LEU A 16 -0.35 3.25 -16.16
CA LEU A 16 -0.89 3.26 -17.53
C LEU A 16 -2.21 2.51 -17.63
N LEU A 17 -2.30 1.32 -17.04
CA LEU A 17 -3.51 0.51 -17.05
C LEU A 17 -4.66 1.22 -16.34
N SER A 18 -4.39 1.84 -15.20
CA SER A 18 -5.34 2.69 -14.48
C SER A 18 -5.83 3.86 -15.32
N ALA A 19 -4.94 4.52 -16.07
CA ALA A 19 -5.35 5.60 -16.96
C ALA A 19 -6.26 5.12 -18.09
N THR A 20 -5.95 3.98 -18.70
CA THR A 20 -6.76 3.41 -19.80
C THR A 20 -8.12 2.87 -19.33
N ASN A 21 -8.22 2.48 -18.06
CA ASN A 21 -9.45 1.96 -17.45
C ASN A 21 -10.11 2.99 -16.53
N TYR A 22 -9.78 4.27 -16.69
CA TYR A 22 -10.39 5.32 -15.90
C TYR A 22 -11.89 5.39 -16.22
N THR A 23 -12.70 5.26 -15.18
CA THR A 23 -14.15 5.47 -15.25
C THR A 23 -14.51 6.55 -14.23
N PRO A 24 -15.24 7.61 -14.65
CA PRO A 24 -15.65 8.67 -13.74
C PRO A 24 -16.52 8.12 -12.62
N GLU A 25 -16.33 8.66 -11.42
CA GLU A 25 -17.16 8.31 -10.27
C GLU A 25 -18.60 8.80 -10.52
N ALA A 26 -19.56 7.87 -10.47
CA ALA A 26 -20.96 8.18 -10.75
C ALA A 26 -21.72 8.77 -9.55
N THR A 27 -21.17 8.61 -8.34
CA THR A 27 -21.87 8.95 -7.09
C THR A 27 -21.04 9.96 -6.32
N SER A 28 -21.57 11.16 -6.08
CA SER A 28 -20.90 12.14 -5.24
C SER A 28 -21.02 11.78 -3.76
N LEU A 29 -19.90 11.75 -3.04
CA LEU A 29 -19.91 11.74 -1.59
C LEU A 29 -20.26 13.13 -1.05
N THR A 30 -21.22 13.22 -0.14
CA THR A 30 -21.40 14.43 0.67
C THR A 30 -20.15 14.66 1.52
N GLN A 31 -19.91 15.90 1.95
CA GLN A 31 -18.80 16.22 2.86
C GLN A 31 -18.84 15.35 4.13
N SER A 32 -20.03 15.07 4.65
CA SER A 32 -20.20 14.23 5.85
C SER A 32 -19.78 12.78 5.60
N GLU A 33 -20.09 12.23 4.42
CA GLU A 33 -19.71 10.87 4.02
C GLU A 33 -18.22 10.76 3.73
N LEU A 34 -17.63 11.78 3.09
CA LEU A 34 -16.19 11.85 2.87
C LEU A 34 -15.43 11.83 4.20
N VAL A 35 -15.83 12.67 5.16
CA VAL A 35 -15.20 12.73 6.49
C VAL A 35 -15.37 11.41 7.24
N LYS A 36 -16.58 10.82 7.24
CA LYS A 36 -16.82 9.49 7.84
C LYS A 36 -15.95 8.42 7.18
N SER A 37 -15.88 8.41 5.86
CA SER A 37 -15.07 7.45 5.09
C SER A 37 -13.60 7.56 5.46
N LEU A 38 -13.05 8.77 5.53
CA LEU A 38 -11.67 8.97 5.99
C LEU A 38 -11.48 8.50 7.44
N PHE A 39 -12.40 8.86 8.34
CA PHE A 39 -12.32 8.50 9.76
C PHE A 39 -12.37 6.99 10.01
N PHE A 40 -13.10 6.23 9.19
CA PHE A 40 -13.18 4.77 9.34
C PHE A 40 -12.17 4.03 8.48
N ALA A 41 -12.02 4.38 7.20
CA ALA A 41 -11.19 3.65 6.25
C ALA A 41 -9.69 3.79 6.57
N VAL A 42 -9.22 4.97 6.98
CA VAL A 42 -7.80 5.17 7.29
C VAL A 42 -7.35 4.34 8.48
N PRO A 43 -8.00 4.40 9.66
CA PRO A 43 -7.66 3.52 10.78
C PRO A 43 -7.90 2.05 10.50
N ALA A 44 -8.99 1.70 9.81
CA ALA A 44 -9.27 0.30 9.45
C ALA A 44 -8.18 -0.28 8.56
N ALA A 45 -7.72 0.47 7.54
CA ALA A 45 -6.62 0.05 6.70
C ALA A 45 -5.31 -0.06 7.48
N LEU A 46 -4.99 0.95 8.31
CA LEU A 46 -3.79 0.95 9.16
C LEU A 46 -3.75 -0.29 10.07
N VAL A 47 -4.83 -0.54 10.82
CA VAL A 47 -4.96 -1.69 11.71
C VAL A 47 -4.96 -2.99 10.93
N GLY A 48 -5.69 -3.06 9.82
CA GLY A 48 -5.74 -4.24 8.94
C GLY A 48 -4.36 -4.64 8.42
N PHE A 49 -3.58 -3.68 7.89
CA PHE A 49 -2.22 -3.93 7.45
C PHE A 49 -1.32 -4.39 8.61
N LEU A 50 -1.42 -3.76 9.78
CA LEU A 50 -0.66 -4.17 10.96
C LEU A 50 -1.03 -5.57 11.45
N LEU A 51 -2.31 -5.96 11.39
CA LEU A 51 -2.77 -7.30 11.73
C LEU A 51 -2.27 -8.34 10.74
N VAL A 52 -2.35 -8.05 9.44
CA VAL A 52 -1.81 -8.94 8.40
C VAL A 52 -0.32 -9.15 8.61
N ILE A 53 0.46 -8.08 8.79
CA ILE A 53 1.91 -8.18 9.06
C ILE A 53 2.16 -8.89 10.40
N GLY A 54 1.35 -8.59 11.42
CA GLY A 54 1.43 -9.21 12.74
C GLY A 54 1.20 -10.72 12.69
N PHE A 55 0.22 -11.18 11.93
CA PHE A 55 -0.01 -12.62 11.70
C PHE A 55 1.20 -13.29 11.03
N GLN A 56 1.91 -12.58 10.15
CA GLN A 56 3.13 -13.11 9.54
C GLN A 56 4.29 -13.28 10.53
N THR A 57 4.23 -12.70 11.73
CA THR A 57 5.27 -12.90 12.76
C THR A 57 5.27 -14.33 13.32
N VAL A 58 4.11 -14.98 13.36
CA VAL A 58 3.91 -16.35 13.85
C VAL A 58 3.78 -17.38 12.73
N ASN A 59 3.74 -16.93 11.47
CA ASN A 59 3.68 -17.82 10.32
C ASN A 59 4.98 -18.64 10.19
N PRO A 60 4.92 -19.99 10.19
CA PRO A 60 6.11 -20.83 10.06
C PRO A 60 6.83 -20.69 8.72
N PHE A 61 6.15 -20.20 7.68
CA PHE A 61 6.73 -19.96 6.35
C PHE A 61 7.38 -18.58 6.20
N SER A 62 7.28 -17.73 7.24
CA SER A 62 7.91 -16.41 7.29
C SER A 62 9.34 -16.53 7.82
N ASP A 63 10.26 -15.74 7.28
CA ASP A 63 11.65 -15.80 7.69
C ASP A 63 11.81 -15.42 9.17
N LYS A 64 12.77 -16.06 9.85
CA LYS A 64 13.06 -15.78 11.27
C LYS A 64 13.48 -14.32 11.46
N VAL A 65 14.29 -13.81 10.52
CA VAL A 65 14.75 -12.43 10.45
C VAL A 65 14.19 -11.79 9.17
N TRP A 66 13.54 -10.65 9.34
CA TRP A 66 12.96 -9.86 8.28
C TRP A 66 13.92 -8.79 7.80
N ILE A 67 13.82 -8.48 6.52
CA ILE A 67 14.61 -7.48 5.83
C ILE A 67 13.79 -6.20 5.69
N GLU A 68 14.44 -5.05 5.83
CA GLU A 68 13.79 -3.77 5.58
C GLU A 68 13.36 -3.66 4.11
N PRO A 69 12.11 -3.23 3.83
CA PRO A 69 11.65 -3.09 2.45
C PRO A 69 12.49 -2.04 1.71
N SER A 70 13.12 -2.48 0.62
CA SER A 70 13.79 -1.60 -0.36
C SER A 70 13.23 -1.87 -1.75
N TRP A 71 13.55 -1.01 -2.73
CA TRP A 71 13.17 -1.22 -4.13
C TRP A 71 14.04 -2.28 -4.84
N ASP A 72 15.20 -2.60 -4.28
CA ASP A 72 16.19 -3.51 -4.88
C ASP A 72 15.92 -4.98 -4.56
N ILE A 73 14.98 -5.28 -3.65
CA ILE A 73 14.58 -6.63 -3.27
C ILE A 73 13.38 -7.09 -4.11
N ASN A 74 13.38 -8.37 -4.49
CA ASN A 74 12.24 -9.05 -5.10
C ASN A 74 10.99 -8.92 -4.21
N PRO A 75 9.90 -8.29 -4.68
CA PRO A 75 8.70 -8.13 -3.86
C PRO A 75 7.93 -9.44 -3.66
N PHE A 76 8.20 -10.47 -4.47
CA PHE A 76 7.55 -11.77 -4.41
C PHE A 76 8.27 -12.77 -3.49
N THR A 77 9.25 -12.31 -2.71
CA THR A 77 9.82 -13.09 -1.61
C THR A 77 8.81 -13.14 -0.47
N LEU A 78 7.83 -14.04 -0.55
CA LEU A 78 6.70 -14.11 0.39
C LEU A 78 7.10 -14.43 1.84
N SER A 79 8.29 -14.99 2.06
CA SER A 79 8.87 -15.16 3.39
C SER A 79 9.27 -13.84 4.06
N GLN A 80 9.31 -12.74 3.28
CA GLN A 80 9.65 -11.38 3.69
C GLN A 80 8.40 -10.48 3.59
N PRO A 81 7.47 -10.56 4.56
CA PRO A 81 6.12 -10.00 4.44
C PRO A 81 6.12 -8.48 4.24
N LEU A 82 7.02 -7.74 4.89
CA LEU A 82 7.10 -6.28 4.72
C LEU A 82 7.53 -5.88 3.31
N VAL A 83 8.37 -6.67 2.63
CA VAL A 83 8.80 -6.36 1.26
C VAL A 83 7.61 -6.48 0.31
N PHE A 84 6.82 -7.54 0.46
CA PHE A 84 5.58 -7.75 -0.30
C PHE A 84 4.53 -6.68 0.00
N CYS A 85 4.24 -6.42 1.29
CA CYS A 85 3.29 -5.37 1.68
C CYS A 85 3.70 -3.98 1.17
N HIS A 86 4.98 -3.63 1.27
CA HIS A 86 5.49 -2.37 0.73
C HIS A 86 5.24 -2.24 -0.78
N PHE A 87 5.46 -3.32 -1.54
CA PHE A 87 5.17 -3.32 -2.97
C PHE A 87 3.67 -3.18 -3.28
N LEU A 88 2.81 -3.94 -2.60
CA LEU A 88 1.36 -3.84 -2.76
C LEU A 88 0.81 -2.45 -2.43
N VAL A 89 1.33 -1.81 -1.38
CA VAL A 89 0.92 -0.46 -1.03
C VAL A 89 1.26 0.53 -2.14
N TRP A 90 2.46 0.44 -2.74
CA TRP A 90 2.82 1.28 -3.89
C TRP A 90 1.95 1.01 -5.12
N PHE A 91 1.60 -0.26 -5.35
CA PHE A 91 0.67 -0.64 -6.42
C PHE A 91 -0.66 0.09 -6.28
N VAL A 92 -1.27 0.03 -5.09
CA VAL A 92 -2.56 0.68 -4.80
C VAL A 92 -2.42 2.21 -4.87
N ILE A 93 -1.37 2.79 -4.28
CA ILE A 93 -1.13 4.24 -4.30
C ILE A 93 -1.07 4.76 -5.74
N VAL A 94 -0.31 4.10 -6.62
CA VAL A 94 -0.18 4.59 -8.00
C VAL A 94 -1.50 4.47 -8.76
N GLN A 95 -2.22 3.36 -8.57
CA GLN A 95 -3.55 3.19 -9.16
C GLN A 95 -4.51 4.32 -8.77
N VAL A 96 -4.67 4.58 -7.46
CA VAL A 96 -5.60 5.62 -6.97
C VAL A 96 -5.10 7.03 -7.24
N LEU A 97 -3.78 7.25 -7.28
CA LEU A 97 -3.20 8.55 -7.63
C LEU A 97 -3.49 8.90 -9.08
N VAL A 98 -3.37 7.96 -10.01
CA VAL A 98 -3.72 8.19 -11.42
C VAL A 98 -5.20 8.53 -11.56
N HIS A 99 -6.09 7.78 -10.90
CA HIS A 99 -7.52 8.09 -10.90
C HIS A 99 -7.81 9.48 -10.32
N LEU A 100 -7.13 9.85 -9.22
CA LEU A 100 -7.24 11.17 -8.61
C LEU A 100 -6.81 12.28 -9.57
N ILE A 101 -5.65 12.14 -10.21
CA ILE A 101 -5.14 13.11 -11.19
C ILE A 101 -6.11 13.26 -12.36
N LEU A 102 -6.59 12.15 -12.93
CA LEU A 102 -7.51 12.18 -14.06
C LEU A 102 -8.85 12.80 -13.70
N SER A 103 -9.40 12.47 -12.52
CA SER A 103 -10.65 13.11 -12.05
C SER A 103 -10.52 14.63 -11.91
N ILE A 104 -9.39 15.11 -11.40
CA ILE A 104 -9.13 16.56 -11.29
C ILE A 104 -9.01 17.21 -12.67
N ILE A 105 -8.28 16.59 -13.60
CA ILE A 105 -8.08 17.12 -14.97
C ILE A 105 -9.40 17.16 -15.75
N GLN A 106 -10.23 16.13 -15.63
CA GLN A 106 -11.49 16.01 -16.35
C GLN A 106 -12.65 16.76 -15.68
N GLY A 107 -12.46 17.26 -14.46
CA GLY A 107 -13.49 17.95 -13.69
C GLY A 107 -14.53 17.00 -13.08
N ASP A 108 -14.17 15.73 -12.94
CA ASP A 108 -15.03 14.68 -12.38
C ASP A 108 -14.98 14.65 -10.85
N LEU A 109 -15.89 13.86 -10.27
CA LEU A 109 -15.87 13.54 -8.86
C LEU A 109 -14.60 12.76 -8.49
N TYR A 110 -13.98 13.15 -7.39
CA TYR A 110 -12.70 12.61 -6.93
C TYR A 110 -12.72 12.10 -5.48
N GLY A 111 -13.91 12.06 -4.87
CA GLY A 111 -14.08 11.76 -3.45
C GLY A 111 -13.57 10.37 -3.10
N LEU A 112 -13.97 9.36 -3.86
CA LEU A 112 -13.49 7.98 -3.67
C LEU A 112 -11.99 7.85 -3.93
N SER A 113 -11.47 8.51 -4.96
CA SER A 113 -10.04 8.51 -5.27
C SER A 113 -9.21 9.15 -4.14
N ALA A 114 -9.72 10.22 -3.52
CA ALA A 114 -9.08 10.86 -2.37
C ALA A 114 -9.09 9.95 -1.12
N VAL A 115 -10.19 9.26 -0.84
CA VAL A 115 -10.26 8.24 0.23
C VAL A 115 -9.29 7.10 -0.05
N GLY A 116 -9.27 6.59 -1.29
CA GLY A 116 -8.34 5.54 -1.72
C GLY A 116 -6.88 5.96 -1.54
N MET A 117 -6.54 7.20 -1.88
CA MET A 117 -5.21 7.76 -1.65
C MET A 117 -4.84 7.81 -0.16
N ALA A 118 -5.77 8.27 0.69
CA ALA A 118 -5.56 8.29 2.14
C ALA A 118 -5.35 6.86 2.71
N VAL A 119 -6.11 5.88 2.23
CA VAL A 119 -5.95 4.45 2.56
C VAL A 119 -4.59 3.92 2.10
N GLY A 120 -4.15 4.25 0.88
CA GLY A 120 -2.82 3.87 0.40
C GLY A 120 -1.70 4.43 1.28
N LEU A 121 -1.78 5.73 1.61
CA LEU A 121 -0.81 6.39 2.49
C LEU A 121 -0.79 5.80 3.91
N SER A 122 -1.95 5.40 4.44
CA SER A 122 -2.01 4.72 5.74
C SER A 122 -1.36 3.34 5.69
N GLY A 123 -1.39 2.65 4.54
CA GLY A 123 -0.61 1.44 4.29
C GLY A 123 0.91 1.68 4.40
N LEU A 124 1.43 2.79 3.86
CA LEU A 124 2.86 3.13 4.02
C LEU A 124 3.21 3.40 5.49
N LEU A 125 2.31 4.08 6.20
CA LEU A 125 2.45 4.27 7.63
C LEU A 125 2.46 2.94 8.38
N ALA A 126 1.56 2.01 8.03
CA ALA A 126 1.50 0.67 8.61
C ALA A 126 2.81 -0.10 8.42
N VAL A 127 3.39 -0.08 7.21
CA VAL A 127 4.69 -0.70 6.92
C VAL A 127 5.79 -0.10 7.80
N ARG A 128 5.81 1.24 7.96
CA ARG A 128 6.79 1.90 8.83
C ARG A 128 6.61 1.55 10.30
N LEU A 129 5.37 1.54 10.79
CA LEU A 129 5.03 1.18 12.16
C LEU A 129 5.34 -0.29 12.47
N ALA A 130 5.09 -1.19 11.52
CA ALA A 130 5.40 -2.61 11.67
C ALA A 130 6.88 -2.86 11.98
N ARG A 131 7.81 -2.05 11.42
CA ARG A 131 9.24 -2.13 11.76
C ARG A 131 9.52 -1.78 13.22
N ILE A 132 8.75 -0.84 13.77
CA ILE A 132 8.90 -0.40 15.17
C ILE A 132 8.28 -1.46 16.10
N LEU A 133 7.04 -1.89 15.82
CA LEU A 133 6.30 -2.84 16.64
C LEU A 133 6.96 -4.23 16.63
N PHE A 134 7.40 -4.70 15.47
CA PHE A 134 8.00 -6.02 15.29
C PHE A 134 9.52 -5.93 15.16
N ARG A 135 10.16 -4.95 15.80
CA ARG A 135 11.62 -4.74 15.76
C ARG A 135 12.44 -5.99 16.07
N HIS A 136 11.90 -6.91 16.88
CA HIS A 136 12.55 -8.17 17.25
C HIS A 136 12.73 -9.10 16.05
N LYS A 137 11.92 -8.96 14.99
CA LYS A 137 12.08 -9.68 13.72
C LYS A 137 13.19 -9.10 12.85
N PHE A 138 13.68 -7.90 13.09
CA PHE A 138 14.72 -7.25 12.27
C PHE A 138 16.12 -7.31 12.90
N ARG A 139 16.25 -7.91 14.08
CA ARG A 139 17.54 -8.13 14.73
C ARG A 139 17.95 -9.56 14.46
N ASP A 140 19.14 -9.75 13.89
CA ASP A 140 19.76 -11.07 13.91
C ASP A 140 19.86 -11.54 15.36
N LYS A 141 19.41 -12.77 15.61
CA LYS A 141 19.72 -13.44 16.87
C LYS A 141 21.20 -13.79 16.81
N SER A 142 22.07 -12.87 17.20
CA SER A 142 23.36 -13.25 17.76
C SER A 142 23.04 -13.99 19.06
N ILE A 143 22.96 -15.32 18.97
CA ILE A 143 22.98 -16.24 20.10
C ILE A 143 24.38 -16.17 20.70
#